data_AF-A0AAD8EC59-F1
#
_entry.id   AF-A0AAD8EC59-F1
#
_cell.length_a   1.000
_cell.length_b   1.000
_cell.length_c   1.000
_cell.angle_alpha   90.00
_cell.angle_beta   90.00
_cell.angle_gamma   90.00
#
_symmetry.space_group_name_H-M   'P 1'
#
loop_
_entity.id
_entity.type
_entity.pdbx_description
1 polymer ?
#
loop_
_entity_poly.entity_id
_entity_poly.type
_entity_poly.pdbx_seq_one_letter_code
_entity_poly.pdbx_strand_id
1 'polypeptide(L)' 'FCDHKRALKYYAESVNNPTGFLAVRCKDWFHFLIGACYRDHAYMGIAANN' A
#
# COMPACT_ATOMS: atom_id res chain seq x y z
N PHE A 1 -4.74 12.33 16.55
CA PHE A 1 -5.90 11.66 15.92
C PHE A 1 -5.89 11.70 14.38
N CYS A 2 -4.83 12.21 13.71
CA CYS A 2 -4.79 12.30 12.24
C CYS A 2 -4.48 10.95 11.57
N ASP A 3 -3.46 10.24 12.07
CA ASP A 3 -2.96 9.01 11.45
C ASP A 3 -3.99 7.88 11.47
N HIS A 4 -4.76 7.78 12.55
CA HIS A 4 -5.83 6.79 12.68
C HIS A 4 -6.89 6.91 11.57
N LYS A 5 -7.22 8.14 11.15
CA LYS A 5 -8.18 8.39 10.05
C LYS A 5 -7.57 8.19 8.67
N ARG A 6 -6.24 8.08 8.56
CA ARG A 6 -5.55 7.99 7.28
C ARG A 6 -5.84 6.67 6.57
N ALA A 7 -5.98 5.57 7.33
CA ALA A 7 -6.38 4.27 6.82
C ALA A 7 -7.73 4.34 6.06
N LEU A 8 -8.74 4.99 6.65
CA LEU A 8 -10.04 5.16 6.02
C LEU A 8 -9.95 5.98 4.73
N LYS A 9 -9.18 7.08 4.75
CA LYS A 9 -9.01 7.95 3.56
C LYS A 9 -8.35 7.20 2.41
N TYR A 10 -7.28 6.47 2.68
CA TYR A 10 -6.60 5.68 1.65
C TYR A 10 -7.46 4.56 1.08
N TYR A 11 -8.23 3.88 1.93
CA TYR A 11 -9.17 2.87 1.46
C TYR A 11 -10.24 3.49 0.55
N ALA A 12 -10.87 4.61 0.97
CA ALA A 12 -11.85 5.32 0.15
C ALA A 12 -11.27 5.79 -1.19
N GLU A 13 -10.02 6.24 -1.22
CA GLU A 13 -9.34 6.63 -2.46
C GLU A 13 -9.07 5.42 -3.38
N SER A 14 -8.73 4.26 -2.81
CA SER A 14 -8.48 3.03 -3.58
C SER A 14 -9.70 2.55 -4.38
N VAL A 15 -10.92 2.91 -3.96
CA VAL A 15 -12.15 2.58 -4.69
C VAL A 15 -12.17 3.21 -6.09
N ASN A 16 -11.71 4.46 -6.19
CA ASN A 16 -11.64 5.16 -7.48
C ASN A 16 -10.31 4.91 -8.21
N ASN A 17 -9.26 4.50 -7.48
CA ASN A 17 -7.93 4.18 -8.02
C ASN A 17 -7.45 2.79 -7.59
N PRO A 18 -8.01 1.69 -8.13
CA PRO A 18 -7.74 0.33 -7.64
C PRO A 18 -6.27 -0.07 -7.75
N THR A 19 -5.56 0.43 -8.77
CA THR A 19 -4.13 0.16 -8.98
C THR A 19 -3.23 1.33 -8.54
N GLY A 20 -3.79 2.35 -7.88
CA GLY A 20 -3.07 3.56 -7.49
C GLY A 20 -2.12 3.37 -6.30
N PHE A 21 -2.31 2.30 -5.53
CA PHE A 21 -1.54 2.00 -4.33
C PHE A 21 -0.77 0.69 -4.44
N LEU A 22 0.30 0.68 -5.24
CA LEU A 22 1.21 -0.45 -5.33
C LEU A 22 1.94 -0.66 -4.00
N ALA A 23 1.75 -1.82 -3.39
CA ALA A 23 2.49 -2.29 -2.24
C ALA A 23 3.49 -3.36 -2.67
N VAL A 24 4.71 -3.31 -2.13
CA VAL A 24 5.76 -4.29 -2.40
C VAL A 24 6.04 -5.11 -1.15
N ARG A 25 6.27 -6.40 -1.32
CA ARG A 25 6.72 -7.24 -0.21
C ARG A 25 8.14 -6.85 0.15
N CYS A 26 8.36 -6.51 1.41
CA CYS A 26 9.67 -6.09 1.90
C CYS A 26 9.93 -6.63 3.31
N LYS A 27 11.21 -6.70 3.70
CA LYS A 27 11.60 -7.14 5.04
C LYS A 27 11.13 -6.17 6.13
N ASP A 28 11.37 -4.88 5.90
CA ASP A 28 11.01 -3.79 6.80
C ASP A 28 11.05 -2.46 6.02
N TRP A 29 10.64 -1.38 6.69
CA TRP A 29 10.57 -0.05 6.08
C TRP A 29 11.93 0.50 5.63
N PHE A 30 13.01 0.20 6.34
CA PHE A 30 14.34 0.69 5.96
C PHE A 30 14.78 0.09 4.63
N HIS A 31 14.55 -1.22 4.42
CA HIS A 31 14.83 -1.87 3.14
C HIS A 31 14.00 -1.29 1.99
N PHE A 32 12.77 -0.87 2.28
CA PHE A 32 11.95 -0.15 1.30
C PHE A 32 12.57 1.17 0.88
N LEU A 33 13.04 1.97 1.84
CA LEU A 33 13.67 3.27 1.56
C LEU A 33 14.93 3.17 0.70
N ILE A 34 15.70 2.09 0.83
CA ILE A 34 16.92 1.86 0.03
C ILE A 34 16.68 1.04 -1.24
N GLY A 35 15.44 0.68 -1.55
CA GLY A 35 15.08 -0.09 -2.76
C GLY A 35 15.44 -1.58 -2.70
N ALA A 36 15.63 -2.15 -1.49
CA ALA A 36 16.03 -3.53 -1.26
C ALA A 36 14.82 -4.45 -0.91
N CYS A 37 13.76 -4.41 -1.71
CA CYS A 37 12.57 -5.25 -1.53
C CYS A 37 12.51 -6.45 -2.48
N TYR A 38 11.59 -7.37 -2.21
CA TYR A 38 11.31 -8.51 -3.07
C TYR A 38 10.54 -8.06 -4.33
N ARG A 39 10.44 -8.92 -5.35
CA ARG A 39 9.75 -8.62 -6.62
C ARG A 39 8.22 -8.80 -6.54
N ASP A 40 7.73 -9.40 -5.46
CA ASP A 40 6.30 -9.58 -5.23
C ASP A 40 5.65 -8.24 -4.91
N HIS A 41 4.49 -7.99 -5.52
CA HIS A 41 3.69 -6.80 -5.27
C HIS A 41 2.21 -7.17 -5.19
N ALA A 42 1.45 -6.30 -4.53
CA ALA A 42 0.01 -6.34 -4.42
C ALA A 42 -0.52 -4.90 -4.41
N TYR A 43 -1.82 -4.72 -4.55
CA TYR A 43 -2.44 -3.41 -4.43
C TYR A 43 -3.10 -3.25 -3.06
N MET A 44 -2.85 -2.13 -2.40
CA MET A 44 -3.52 -1.80 -1.14
C MET A 44 -4.96 -1.32 -1.40
N GLY A 45 -5.87 -1.67 -0.50
CA GLY A 45 -7.25 -1.19 -0.52
C GLY A 45 -8.19 -2.17 -1.22
N ILE A 46 -9.09 -1.66 -2.06
CA ILE A 46 -10.15 -2.49 -2.67
C ILE A 46 -9.59 -3.64 -3.53
N ALA A 47 -8.43 -3.44 -4.17
CA ALA A 47 -7.79 -4.40 -5.06
C ALA A 47 -6.88 -5.41 -4.35
N ALA A 48 -6.89 -5.47 -3.01
CA ALA A 48 -6.06 -6.40 -2.26
C ALA A 48 -6.46 -7.89 -2.41
N ASN A 49 -7.67 -8.15 -2.90
CA ASN A 49 -8.22 -9.50 -3.07
C ASN A 49 -8.36 -9.92 -4.56
N ASN A 50 -7.74 -9.19 -5.49
CA ASN A 50 -7.72 -9.55 -6.91
C ASN A 50 -6.58 -10.48 -7.26
#